data_AF-A0A7X9HU44-F1
#
_entry.id   AF-A0A7X9HU44-F1
#
_cell.length_a   1.000
_cell.length_b   1.000
_cell.length_c   1.000
_cell.angle_alpha   90.00
_cell.angle_beta   90.00
_cell.angle_gamma   90.00
#
_symmetry.space_group_name_H-M   'P 1'
#
loop_
_entity.id
_entity.type
_entity.pdbx_description
1 polymer ?
#
loop_
_entity_poly.entity_id
_entity_poly.type
_entity_poly.pdbx_seq_one_letter_code
_entity_poly.pdbx_strand_id
1 'polypeptide(L)'
;MEYINIFRIDQAERLLKNTDMNITEVSLAIGFSDSNYFSRIFKKYKNVPPSEKNKEGFRMKDQKNLFSILSYIFQALHSSSTVETFHIHMYKYSYYQVFFHKRV
;
A
#
# COMPACT_ATOMS: atom_id res chain seq x y z
N MET A 1 -9.95 2.83 30.90
CA MET A 1 -9.57 3.56 29.67
C MET A 1 -8.70 2.75 28.71
N GLU A 2 -7.92 1.78 29.18
CA GLU A 2 -7.06 0.91 28.34
C GLU A 2 -7.80 0.23 27.18
N TYR A 3 -8.96 -0.38 27.44
CA TYR A 3 -9.74 -1.07 26.41
C TYR A 3 -10.14 -0.18 25.22
N ILE A 4 -10.54 1.07 25.50
CA ILE A 4 -10.88 2.06 24.46
C ILE A 4 -9.65 2.42 23.63
N ASN A 5 -8.49 2.56 24.28
CA ASN A 5 -7.24 2.83 23.58
C ASN A 5 -6.83 1.67 22.68
N ILE A 6 -6.97 0.42 23.12
CA ILE A 6 -6.70 -0.76 22.29
C ILE A 6 -7.56 -0.72 21.01
N PHE A 7 -8.88 -0.52 21.17
CA PHE A 7 -9.80 -0.42 20.03
C PHE A 7 -9.42 0.72 19.07
N ARG A 8 -9.13 1.92 19.59
CA ARG A 8 -8.72 3.07 18.78
C ARG A 8 -7.42 2.82 18.02
N ILE A 9 -6.44 2.19 18.67
CA ILE A 9 -5.15 1.88 18.04
C ILE A 9 -5.30 0.81 16.94
N ASP A 10 -6.20 -0.16 17.10
CA ASP A 10 -6.50 -1.12 16.04
C ASP A 10 -7.16 -0.45 14.83
N GLN A 11 -8.06 0.52 15.05
CA GLN A 11 -8.63 1.32 13.96
C GLN A 11 -7.56 2.20 13.30
N ALA A 12 -6.66 2.79 14.08
CA ALA A 12 -5.54 3.59 13.56
C ALA A 12 -4.65 2.77 12.62
N GLU A 13 -4.32 1.52 12.98
CA GLU A 13 -3.53 0.64 12.14
C GLU A 13 -4.24 0.34 10.81
N ARG A 14 -5.57 0.16 10.81
CA ARG A 14 -6.36 -0.04 9.59
C ARG A 14 -6.32 1.20 8.70
N LEU A 15 -6.47 2.39 9.27
CA LEU A 15 -6.45 3.65 8.50
C LEU A 15 -5.07 3.88 7.88
N LEU A 16 -3.98 3.69 8.65
CA LEU A 16 -2.61 3.86 8.17
C LEU A 16 -2.25 2.91 7.01
N LYS A 17 -2.84 1.70 6.99
CA LYS A 17 -2.62 0.72 5.91
C LYS A 17 -3.47 0.95 4.67
N ASN A 18 -4.72 1.40 4.85
CA ASN A 18 -5.73 1.35 3.79
C ASN A 18 -6.09 2.73 3.21
N THR A 19 -5.57 3.82 3.77
CA THR A 19 -5.91 5.19 3.35
C THR A 19 -4.63 6.01 3.14
N ASP A 20 -4.75 7.17 2.51
CA ASP A 20 -3.65 8.14 2.36
C ASP A 20 -3.63 9.18 3.49
N MET A 21 -4.34 8.91 4.59
CA MET A 21 -4.40 9.82 5.73
C MET A 21 -3.03 9.93 6.41
N ASN A 22 -2.62 11.16 6.70
CA ASN A 22 -1.43 11.42 7.50
C ASN A 22 -1.68 11.11 8.99
N ILE A 23 -0.60 11.08 9.77
CA ILE A 23 -0.63 10.74 11.22
C ILE A 23 -1.59 11.65 12.00
N THR A 24 -1.66 12.94 11.65
CA THR A 24 -2.54 13.91 12.31
C THR A 24 -4.00 13.63 12.00
N GLU A 25 -4.33 13.34 10.74
CA GLU A 25 -5.68 12.99 10.30
C GLU A 25 -6.15 11.69 10.95
N VAL A 26 -5.30 10.67 11.02
CA VAL A 26 -5.61 9.40 11.70
C VAL A 26 -5.86 9.62 13.19
N SER A 27 -5.00 10.41 13.85
CA SER A 27 -5.15 10.77 15.27
C SER A 27 -6.52 11.40 15.55
N LEU A 28 -6.91 12.39 14.74
CA LEU A 28 -8.19 13.08 14.87
C LEU A 28 -9.37 12.14 14.61
N ALA A 29 -9.31 11.32 13.57
CA ALA A 29 -10.39 10.43 13.17
C ALA A 29 -10.74 9.36 14.22
N ILE A 30 -9.75 8.89 14.99
CA ILE A 30 -9.97 7.91 16.07
C ILE A 30 -10.21 8.57 17.45
N GLY A 31 -10.32 9.90 17.50
CA GLY A 31 -10.70 10.65 18.69
C GLY A 31 -9.55 11.02 19.63
N PHE A 32 -8.32 11.16 19.14
CA PHE A 32 -7.23 11.81 19.87
C PHE A 32 -7.10 13.27 19.42
N SER A 33 -7.14 14.19 20.38
CA SER A 33 -6.91 15.63 20.16
C SER A 33 -5.44 16.01 20.02
N ASP A 34 -4.52 15.14 20.45
CA ASP A 34 -3.07 15.36 20.43
C ASP A 34 -2.39 14.20 19.69
N SER A 35 -1.79 14.51 18.54
CA SER A 35 -1.08 13.54 17.69
C SER A 35 0.21 13.00 18.33
N ASN A 36 0.86 13.76 19.20
CA ASN A 36 2.02 13.31 19.97
C ASN A 36 1.61 12.31 21.05
N TYR A 37 0.47 12.56 21.71
CA TYR A 37 -0.10 11.59 22.65
C TYR A 37 -0.54 10.31 21.93
N PHE A 38 -1.26 10.42 20.81
CA PHE A 38 -1.59 9.29 19.94
C PHE A 38 -0.34 8.48 19.58
N SER A 39 0.73 9.12 19.11
CA SER A 39 1.95 8.41 18.68
C SER A 39 2.62 7.63 19.80
N ARG A 40 2.64 8.18 21.02
CA ARG A 40 3.15 7.49 22.22
C ARG A 40 2.29 6.26 22.55
N ILE A 41 0.98 6.40 22.50
CA ILE A 41 0.03 5.31 22.77
C ILE A 41 0.10 4.24 21.69
N PHE A 42 0.12 4.61 20.42
CA PHE A 42 0.28 3.69 19.29
C PHE A 42 1.56 2.87 19.43
N LYS A 43 2.70 3.52 19.70
CA LYS A 43 3.97 2.83 19.92
C LYS A 43 3.93 1.89 21.11
N LYS A 44 3.29 2.29 22.22
CA LYS A 44 3.12 1.42 23.40
C LYS A 44 2.36 0.13 23.05
N TYR A 45 1.32 0.20 22.22
CA TYR A 45 0.48 -0.96 21.91
C TYR A 45 0.96 -1.78 20.69
N LYS A 46 1.62 -1.15 19.72
CA LYS A 46 2.08 -1.80 18.47
C LYS A 46 3.58 -2.04 18.41
N ASN A 47 4.33 -1.61 19.41
CA ASN A 47 5.80 -1.67 19.51
C ASN A 47 6.57 -0.93 18.39
N VAL A 48 5.87 -0.22 17.50
CA VAL A 48 6.44 0.57 16.41
C VAL A 48 5.71 1.93 16.33
N PRO A 49 6.39 3.01 15.92
CA PRO A 49 5.73 4.30 15.70
C PRO A 49 4.73 4.24 14.54
N PRO A 50 3.66 5.07 14.56
CA PRO A 50 2.67 5.09 13.49
C PRO A 50 3.26 5.47 12.12
N SER A 51 4.34 6.26 12.09
CA SER A 51 5.07 6.62 10.86
C SER A 51 5.72 5.42 10.14
N GLU A 52 6.01 4.34 10.87
CA GLU A 52 6.58 3.12 10.32
C GLU A 52 5.50 2.19 9.76
N LYS A 53 4.22 2.41 10.12
CA LYS A 53 3.06 1.67 9.60
C LYS A 53 2.55 2.21 8.26
N ASN A 54 3.36 2.99 7.56
CA ASN A 54 3.06 3.40 6.18
C ASN A 54 2.96 2.19 5.28
N LYS A 55 1.98 2.22 4.37
CA LYS A 55 1.67 1.20 3.37
C LYS A 55 2.93 0.42 2.98
N GLU A 56 2.98 -0.85 3.36
CA GLU A 56 3.64 -1.84 2.51
C GLU A 56 2.82 -1.90 1.22
N GLY A 57 2.88 -0.84 0.41
CA GLY A 57 2.57 -0.94 -0.99
C GLY A 57 3.52 -2.00 -1.49
N PHE A 58 2.99 -3.06 -2.09
CA PHE A 58 3.75 -4.03 -2.88
C PHE A 58 4.97 -3.33 -3.48
N ARG A 59 6.16 -3.57 -2.92
CA ARG A 59 7.36 -2.88 -3.37
C ARG A 59 7.54 -3.30 -4.82
N MET A 60 7.49 -2.35 -5.76
CA MET A 60 7.72 -2.61 -7.18
C MET A 60 9.04 -3.36 -7.48
N LYS A 61 9.97 -3.46 -6.53
CA LYS A 61 11.16 -4.32 -6.63
C LYS A 61 10.79 -5.81 -6.79
N ASP A 62 9.69 -6.26 -6.20
CA ASP A 62 9.20 -7.64 -6.37
C ASP A 62 8.46 -7.84 -7.70
N GLN A 63 7.89 -6.77 -8.25
CA GLN A 63 7.22 -6.79 -9.54
C GLN A 63 8.20 -7.02 -10.71
N LYS A 64 9.46 -6.58 -10.58
CA LYS A 64 10.52 -6.90 -11.55
C LYS A 64 10.81 -8.40 -11.60
N ASN A 65 10.79 -9.07 -10.44
CA ASN A 65 10.92 -10.53 -10.37
C ASN A 65 9.67 -11.24 -10.91
N LEU A 66 8.47 -10.73 -10.61
CA LEU A 66 7.24 -11.30 -11.15
C LEU A 66 7.17 -11.13 -12.67
N PHE A 67 7.58 -9.97 -13.19
CA PHE A 67 7.60 -9.68 -14.62
C PHE A 67 8.64 -10.52 -15.35
N SER A 68 9.82 -10.75 -14.76
CA SER A 68 10.82 -11.64 -15.35
C SER A 68 10.35 -13.09 -15.37
N ILE A 69 9.70 -13.56 -14.30
CA ILE A 69 9.13 -14.91 -14.21
C ILE A 69 7.97 -15.09 -15.21
N LEU A 70 7.04 -14.13 -15.27
CA LEU A 70 5.91 -14.18 -16.21
C LEU A 70 6.38 -14.08 -17.67
N SER A 71 7.35 -13.22 -17.96
CA SER A 71 7.98 -13.13 -19.29
C SER A 71 8.65 -14.45 -19.67
N TYR A 72 9.34 -15.10 -18.74
CA TYR A 72 10.01 -16.37 -18.98
C TYR A 72 9.01 -17.50 -19.25
N ILE A 73 7.95 -17.62 -18.43
CA ILE A 73 6.89 -18.61 -18.62
C ILE A 73 6.16 -18.38 -19.96
N PHE A 74 5.92 -17.13 -20.32
CA PHE A 74 5.28 -16.74 -21.58
C PHE A 74 6.16 -17.07 -22.81
N GLN A 75 7.47 -16.82 -22.73
CA GLN A 75 8.43 -17.23 -23.75
C GLN A 75 8.48 -18.76 -23.89
N ALA A 76 8.37 -19.50 -22.78
CA ALA A 76 8.36 -20.96 -22.78
C ALA A 76 7.06 -21.59 -23.34
N LEU A 77 5.98 -20.84 -23.48
CA LEU A 77 4.66 -21.33 -23.93
C LEU A 77 4.32 -20.98 -25.39
N HIS A 78 5.32 -20.69 -26.23
CA HIS A 78 5.10 -20.23 -27.61
C HIS A 78 4.43 -21.27 -28.53
N SER A 79 3.13 -21.07 -28.83
CA SER A 79 2.46 -21.61 -30.04
C SER A 79 1.20 -20.84 -30.52
N SER A 80 0.82 -19.66 -30.01
CA SER A 80 -0.40 -18.97 -30.47
C SER A 80 -0.28 -17.45 -30.51
N SER A 81 -0.77 -16.83 -31.59
CA SER A 81 -0.77 -15.39 -31.89
C SER A 81 -1.57 -14.50 -30.92
N THR A 82 -2.28 -15.08 -29.94
CA THR A 82 -3.14 -14.37 -28.98
C THR A 82 -2.36 -13.66 -27.86
N VAL A 83 -1.13 -14.10 -27.58
CA VAL A 83 -0.37 -13.61 -26.41
C VAL A 83 0.31 -12.27 -26.67
N GLU A 84 0.67 -11.98 -27.92
CA GLU A 84 1.28 -10.71 -28.35
C GLU A 84 0.30 -9.54 -28.19
N THR A 85 -0.98 -9.76 -28.50
CA THR A 85 -2.08 -8.81 -28.23
C THR A 85 -2.27 -8.54 -26.74
N PHE A 86 -2.14 -9.54 -25.89
CA PHE A 86 -2.26 -9.39 -24.43
C PHE A 86 -1.06 -8.62 -23.84
N HIS A 87 0.15 -8.89 -24.33
CA HIS A 87 1.36 -8.20 -23.92
C HIS A 87 1.31 -6.71 -24.29
N ILE A 88 0.83 -6.35 -25.49
CA ILE A 88 0.63 -4.95 -25.92
C ILE A 88 -0.43 -4.26 -25.05
N HIS A 89 -1.52 -4.95 -24.70
CA HIS A 89 -2.59 -4.38 -23.88
C HIS A 89 -2.13 -4.13 -22.44
N MET A 90 -1.41 -5.08 -21.83
CA MET A 90 -0.85 -4.94 -20.49
C MET A 90 0.22 -3.84 -20.40
N TYR A 91 1.09 -3.74 -21.40
CA TYR A 91 2.09 -2.66 -21.46
C TYR A 91 1.45 -1.29 -21.63
N LYS A 92 0.43 -1.17 -22.50
CA LYS A 92 -0.36 0.07 -22.62
C LYS A 92 -1.03 0.42 -21.30
N TYR A 93 -1.70 -0.52 -20.64
CA TYR A 93 -2.39 -0.28 -19.37
C TYR A 93 -1.44 0.23 -18.28
N SER A 94 -0.25 -0.37 -18.16
CA SER A 94 0.79 0.08 -17.23
C SER A 94 1.30 1.49 -17.58
N TYR A 95 1.53 1.79 -18.87
CA TYR A 95 1.96 3.11 -19.33
C TYR A 95 0.91 4.20 -19.07
N TYR A 96 -0.37 3.90 -19.28
CA TYR A 96 -1.49 4.82 -19.02
C TYR A 96 -1.66 5.13 -17.53
N GLN A 97 -1.51 4.14 -16.64
CA GLN A 97 -1.59 4.39 -15.20
C GLN A 97 -0.45 5.26 -14.67
N VAL A 98 0.76 5.13 -15.24
CA VAL A 98 1.91 5.98 -14.89
C VAL A 98 1.74 7.42 -15.42
N PHE A 99 1.11 7.61 -16.58
CA PHE A 99 0.88 8.94 -17.15
C PHE A 99 -0.28 9.70 -16.50
N PHE A 100 -1.34 9.02 -16.05
CA PHE A 100 -2.50 9.67 -15.43
C PHE A 100 -2.26 10.12 -13.97
N HIS A 101 -1.36 9.45 -13.23
CA HIS A 101 -1.02 9.86 -11.85
C HIS A 101 -0.02 11.03 -11.75
N LYS A 102 0.47 11.56 -12.87
CA LYS A 102 1.40 12.72 -12.90
C LYS A 102 0.75 14.03 -13.39
N ARG A 103 -0.57 14.06 -13.57
CA ARG A 103 -1.32 15.29 -13.86
C ARG A 103 -2.55 15.40 -12.96
N VAL A 104 -2.34 15.61 -11.67
CA VAL A 104 -3.19 16.42 -10.78
C VAL A 104 -2.27 17.12 -9.80
#